data_AF-A0A8C2WTU6-F1
#
_entry.id   AF-A0A8C2WTU6-F1
#
_cell.length_a   1.000
_cell.length_b   1.000
_cell.length_c   1.000
_cell.angle_alpha   90.00
_cell.angle_beta   90.00
_cell.angle_gamma   90.00
#
_symmetry.space_group_name_H-M   'P 1'
#
loop_
_entity.id
_entity.type
_entity.pdbx_description
1 polymer ?
#
loop_
_entity_poly.entity_id
_entity_poly.type
_entity_poly.pdbx_seq_one_letter_code
_entity_poly.pdbx_strand_id
1 'polypeptide(L)' 'MATEAVVAELRFRDGLRKKITVKVENNLSSLISGVQELNTNVSRLLSELVELESTCGQGEACDDAPQSSDIQPPAKRSKC' A
#
# COMPACT_ATOMS: atom_id res chain seq x y z
N MET A 1 -21.96 -22.60 -15.97
CA MET A 1 -21.98 -21.29 -16.67
C MET A 1 -20.57 -20.73 -16.63
N ALA A 2 -20.03 -20.27 -17.76
CA ALA A 2 -18.69 -19.67 -17.78
C ALA A 2 -18.75 -18.28 -17.13
N THR A 3 -17.90 -18.03 -16.13
CA THR A 3 -17.72 -16.70 -15.55
C THR A 3 -16.66 -15.97 -16.35
N GLU A 4 -17.05 -14.92 -17.06
CA GLU A 4 -16.11 -14.05 -17.74
C GLU A 4 -15.43 -13.11 -16.73
N ALA A 5 -14.22 -12.65 -17.05
CA ALA A 5 -13.50 -11.74 -16.18
C ALA A 5 -12.58 -10.82 -16.98
N VAL A 6 -12.47 -9.58 -16.51
CA VAL A 6 -11.47 -8.63 -16.97
C VAL A 6 -10.31 -8.64 -15.99
N VAL A 7 -9.10 -8.70 -16.51
CA VAL A 7 -7.89 -8.95 -15.71
C VAL A 7 -6.83 -7.90 -16.01
N ALA A 8 -6.19 -7.38 -14.97
CA ALA A 8 -4.94 -6.65 -15.05
C ALA A 8 -3.83 -7.40 -14.30
N GLU A 9 -2.60 -7.30 -14.78
CA GLU A 9 -1.40 -7.84 -14.11
C GLU A 9 -0.38 -6.72 -13.96
N LEU A 10 0.03 -6.46 -12.71
CA LEU A 10 1.15 -5.60 -12.38
C LEU A 10 2.40 -6.46 -12.19
N ARG A 11 3.51 -6.08 -12.82
CA ARG A 11 4.81 -6.75 -12.68
C ARG A 11 5.78 -5.80 -12.00
N PHE A 12 6.35 -6.26 -10.89
CA PHE A 12 7.33 -5.52 -10.12
C PHE A 12 8.75 -5.82 -10.63
N ARG A 13 9.70 -4.94 -10.28
CA ARG A 13 11.11 -5.08 -10.69
C ARG A 13 11.81 -6.29 -10.04
N ASP A 14 11.35 -6.71 -8.87
CA ASP A 14 11.80 -7.91 -8.16
C ASP A 14 11.26 -9.23 -8.77
N GLY A 15 10.48 -9.13 -9.87
CA GLY A 15 9.89 -10.27 -10.55
C GLY A 15 8.55 -10.72 -9.96
N LEU A 16 8.08 -10.13 -8.85
CA LEU A 16 6.76 -10.40 -8.31
C LEU A 16 5.67 -9.92 -9.27
N ARG A 17 4.51 -10.57 -9.19
CA ARG A 17 3.34 -10.24 -9.99
C ARG A 17 2.11 -10.13 -9.11
N LYS A 18 1.30 -9.11 -9.36
CA LYS A 18 0.01 -8.90 -8.70
C LYS A 18 -1.08 -8.87 -9.74
N LYS A 19 -2.05 -9.79 -9.61
CA LYS A 19 -3.18 -9.91 -10.52
C LYS A 19 -4.42 -9.26 -9.89
N ILE A 20 -5.11 -8.44 -10.66
CA ILE A 20 -6.43 -7.90 -10.32
C ILE A 20 -7.42 -8.55 -11.27
N THR A 21 -8.52 -9.08 -10.75
CA THR A 21 -9.54 -9.78 -11.53
C THR A 21 -10.91 -9.26 -11.13
N VAL A 22 -11.64 -8.73 -12.10
CA VAL A 22 -13.03 -8.29 -11.94
C VAL A 22 -13.89 -9.29 -12.72
N LYS A 23 -14.81 -9.96 -12.02
CA LYS A 23 -15.75 -10.89 -12.65
C LYS A 23 -16.83 -10.08 -13.36
N VAL A 24 -17.20 -10.50 -14.56
CA VAL A 24 -18.24 -9.87 -15.36
C VAL A 24 -19.23 -10.90 -15.88
N GLU A 25 -20.43 -10.44 -16.17
CA GLU A 25 -21.43 -11.21 -16.90
C GLU A 25 -21.18 -11.11 -18.40
N ASN A 26 -21.72 -12.06 -19.17
CA ASN A 26 -21.64 -12.06 -20.63
C ASN A 26 -22.64 -11.08 -21.25
N ASN A 27 -22.48 -9.79 -20.96
CA ASN A 27 -23.19 -8.69 -21.59
C ASN A 27 -22.34 -7.40 -21.58
N LEU A 28 -22.60 -6.53 -22.56
CA LEU A 28 -21.78 -5.33 -22.79
C LEU A 28 -21.80 -4.36 -21.60
N SER A 29 -22.95 -4.19 -20.95
CA SER A 29 -23.08 -3.31 -19.79
C SER A 29 -22.18 -3.77 -18.64
N SER A 30 -22.21 -5.07 -18.32
CA SER A 30 -21.35 -5.66 -17.29
C SER A 30 -19.87 -5.53 -17.64
N LEU A 31 -19.49 -5.71 -18.92
CA LEU A 31 -18.11 -5.52 -19.38
C LEU A 31 -17.65 -4.06 -19.20
N ILE A 32 -18.46 -3.08 -19.57
CA ILE A 32 -18.13 -1.65 -19.42
C ILE A 32 -17.92 -1.31 -17.94
N SER A 33 -18.86 -1.73 -17.07
CA SER A 33 -18.72 -1.52 -15.62
C SER A 33 -17.49 -2.23 -15.06
N GLY A 34 -17.21 -3.45 -15.50
CA GLY A 34 -16.03 -4.21 -15.07
C GLY A 34 -14.71 -3.55 -15.47
N VAL A 35 -14.64 -2.93 -16.66
CA VAL A 35 -13.47 -2.15 -17.08
C VAL A 35 -13.30 -0.89 -16.24
N GLN A 36 -14.38 -0.17 -15.91
CA GLN A 36 -14.33 1.01 -15.05
C GLN A 36 -13.87 0.67 -13.62
N GLU A 37 -14.39 -0.42 -13.06
CA GLU A 37 -13.97 -0.95 -11.76
C GLU A 37 -12.50 -1.35 -11.78
N LEU A 38 -12.05 -2.07 -12.81
CA LEU A 38 -10.66 -2.46 -12.96
C LEU A 38 -9.74 -1.24 -13.04
N ASN A 39 -10.13 -0.21 -13.79
CA ASN A 39 -9.37 1.04 -13.89
C ASN A 39 -9.26 1.77 -12.54
N THR A 40 -10.34 1.80 -11.78
CA THR A 40 -10.35 2.39 -10.43
C THR A 40 -9.41 1.62 -9.49
N ASN A 41 -9.48 0.28 -9.51
CA ASN A 41 -8.62 -0.59 -8.71
C ASN A 41 -7.14 -0.44 -9.06
N VAL A 42 -6.82 -0.39 -10.37
CA VAL A 42 -5.45 -0.17 -10.86
C VAL A 42 -4.95 1.21 -10.46
N SER A 43 -5.76 2.25 -10.64
CA SER A 43 -5.37 3.63 -10.30
C SER A 43 -5.05 3.76 -8.81
N ARG A 44 -5.91 3.22 -7.94
CA ARG A 44 -5.66 3.19 -6.50
C ARG A 44 -4.36 2.45 -6.16
N LEU A 45 -4.15 1.26 -6.73
CA LEU A 45 -2.94 0.48 -6.50
C LEU A 45 -1.68 1.25 -6.89
N LEU A 46 -1.70 1.95 -8.03
CA LEU A 46 -0.56 2.75 -8.48
C LEU A 46 -0.32 3.95 -7.56
N SER A 47 -1.38 4.63 -7.10
CA SER A 47 -1.25 5.71 -6.11
C SER A 47 -0.61 5.22 -4.81
N GLU A 48 -1.07 4.10 -4.26
CA GLU A 48 -0.51 3.48 -3.05
C GLU A 48 1.00 3.19 -3.21
N LEU A 49 1.43 2.74 -4.39
CA LEU A 49 2.85 2.47 -4.66
C LEU A 49 3.69 3.75 -4.72
N VAL A 50 3.15 4.82 -5.30
CA VAL A 50 3.82 6.13 -5.33
C VAL A 50 3.93 6.72 -3.92
N GLU A 51 2.88 6.59 -3.11
CA GLU A 51 2.89 7.03 -1.71
C GLU A 51 3.92 6.26 -0.87
N LEU A 52 4.02 4.94 -1.08
CA LEU A 52 5.00 4.10 -0.40
C LEU A 52 6.45 4.45 -0.78
N GLU A 53 6.70 4.76 -2.05
CA GLU A 53 8.00 5.27 -2.50
C GLU A 53 8.31 6.63 -1.87
N SER A 54 7.32 7.53 -1.83
CA SER A 54 7.48 8.89 -1.27
C SER A 54 7.78 8.87 0.22
N THR A 55 7.12 7.98 0.98
CA THR A 55 7.33 7.83 2.42
C THR A 55 8.72 7.25 2.73
N CYS A 56 9.22 6.34 1.89
CA CYS A 56 10.57 5.77 2.06
C CYS A 56 11.68 6.73 1.61
N GLY A 57 11.41 7.63 0.66
CA GLY A 57 12.36 8.64 0.18
C GLY A 57 12.49 9.89 1.05
N GLN A 58 11.50 10.18 1.90
CA GLN A 58 11.49 11.34 2.79
C GLN A 58 11.89 10.98 4.23
N GLY A 59 13.14 10.53 4.39
CA GLY A 59 13.97 10.88 5.56
C GLY A 59 13.43 10.68 6.99
N GLU A 60 12.43 9.83 7.25
CA GLU A 60 12.07 9.45 8.62
C GLU A 60 12.15 7.93 8.80
N ALA A 61 12.97 7.57 9.78
CA ALA A 61 13.41 6.26 10.17
C ALA A 61 12.31 5.18 10.13
N CYS A 62 12.62 4.05 9.48
CA CYS A 62 12.17 2.76 9.99
C CYS A 62 12.87 2.51 11.34
N ASP A 63 12.45 3.22 12.39
CA ASP A 63 12.91 2.98 13.75
C ASP A 63 12.02 1.88 14.35
N ASP A 64 12.47 0.64 14.20
CA ASP A 64 12.15 -0.41 15.18
C ASP A 64 12.90 -0.06 16.48
N ALA A 65 12.30 0.81 17.30
CA ALA A 65 12.81 1.11 18.63
C ALA A 65 11.66 1.27 19.63
N PRO A 66 11.44 0.30 20.54
CA PRO A 66 10.64 0.56 21.72
C PRO A 66 11.41 1.53 22.62
N GLN A 67 10.74 2.66 22.88
CA GLN A 67 11.21 3.81 23.63
C GLN A 67 11.89 3.44 24.96
N SER A 68 13.21 3.67 25.07
CA SER A 68 13.87 3.83 26.36
C SER A 68 13.64 5.25 26.86
N SER A 69 12.47 5.53 27.41
CA SER A 69 12.16 6.78 28.10
C SER A 69 12.27 6.60 29.61
N ASP A 70 13.39 7.05 30.20
CA ASP A 70 13.42 7.55 31.58
C ASP A 70 14.62 8.47 31.78
N ILE A 71 14.44 9.75 31.45
CA ILE A 71 15.26 10.85 31.96
C ILE A 71 14.42 11.53 33.05
N GLN A 72 14.88 11.51 34.31
CA GLN A 72 14.34 12.35 35.40
C GLN A 72 15.42 13.31 35.95
N PRO A 73 15.04 14.51 36.43
CA PRO A 73 15.88 15.70 36.57
C PRO A 73 16.58 15.82 37.96
N PRO A 74 17.47 16.82 38.19
CA PRO A 74 18.46 16.75 39.26
C PRO A 74 17.89 17.17 40.61
N ALA A 75 18.27 16.49 41.69
CA ALA A 75 18.05 17.00 43.04
C ALA A 75 19.09 16.51 44.05
N LYS A 76 19.49 17.46 44.90
CA LYS A 76 20.19 17.34 46.21
C LYS A 76 21.73 17.39 46.16
N ARG A 77 22.24 18.63 46.19
CA ARG A 77 23.54 18.93 46.78
C ARG A 77 23.38 18.82 48.31
N SER A 78 23.78 17.70 48.88
CA SER A 78 23.91 17.50 50.32
C SER A 78 25.38 17.27 50.68
N LYS A 79 25.87 18.24 51.43
CA LYS A 79 27.12 18.38 52.23
C LYS A 79 27.93 17.11 52.52
N CYS A 80 29.23 17.18 52.26
CA CYS A 80 30.33 16.81 53.17
C CYS A 80 31.50 17.77 52.92
#